data_AF-A0A1B7VR14-F1
#
_entry.id   AF-A0A1B7VR14-F1
#
_cell.length_a   1.000
_cell.length_b   1.000
_cell.length_c   1.000
_cell.angle_alpha   90.00
_cell.angle_beta   90.00
_cell.angle_gamma   90.00
#
_symmetry.space_group_name_H-M   'P 1'
#
loop_
_entity.id
_entity.type
_entity.pdbx_description
1 polymer ?
#
loop_
_entity_poly.entity_id
_entity_poly.type
_entity_poly.pdbx_seq_one_letter_code
_entity_poly.pdbx_strand_id
1 'polypeptide(L)'
;MTYNSEEMQQILEVAFKRKQQGEYTREQIIEIASELGVSSESLQVAEQEWIKNNLAVKKEQISHGQQRKGFKSHLFVFLAINGFLVLLNLLVSPGYFWAIYPILGWGLGLLLHGIKAYTSNT
;
A
#
# COMPACT_ATOMS: atom_id res chain seq x y z
N MET A 1 -25.30 -37.72 -3.37
CA MET A 1 -24.90 -36.51 -4.13
C MET A 1 -23.39 -36.43 -4.09
N THR A 2 -22.75 -36.17 -5.22
CA THR A 2 -21.28 -36.02 -5.34
C THR A 2 -20.99 -34.57 -5.71
N TYR A 3 -19.99 -33.97 -5.06
CA TYR A 3 -19.57 -32.59 -5.31
C TYR A 3 -18.28 -32.59 -6.13
N ASN A 4 -18.15 -31.65 -7.06
CA ASN A 4 -16.89 -31.48 -7.80
C ASN A 4 -15.83 -30.76 -6.94
N SER A 5 -14.60 -30.70 -7.42
CA SER A 5 -13.48 -30.12 -6.68
C SER A 5 -13.65 -28.63 -6.37
N GLU A 6 -14.29 -27.87 -7.26
CA GLU A 6 -14.54 -26.43 -7.10
C GLU A 6 -15.63 -26.16 -6.05
N GLU A 7 -16.73 -26.93 -6.09
CA GLU A 7 -17.81 -26.89 -5.09
C GLU A 7 -17.31 -27.30 -3.71
N MET A 8 -16.47 -28.35 -3.63
CA MET A 8 -15.83 -28.78 -2.38
C MET A 8 -15.01 -27.63 -1.77
N GLN A 9 -14.18 -26.97 -2.58
CA GLN A 9 -13.35 -25.86 -2.12
C GLN A 9 -14.18 -24.68 -1.61
N GLN A 10 -15.23 -24.28 -2.35
CA GLN A 10 -16.10 -23.18 -1.94
C GLN A 10 -16.87 -23.49 -0.64
N ILE A 11 -17.36 -24.72 -0.48
CA ILE A 11 -18.06 -25.14 0.75
C ILE A 11 -17.09 -25.14 1.93
N LEU A 12 -15.88 -25.66 1.75
CA LEU A 12 -14.83 -25.63 2.78
C LEU A 12 -14.45 -24.20 3.14
N GLU A 13 -14.28 -23.31 2.16
CA GLU A 13 -13.98 -21.90 2.37
C GLU A 13 -15.06 -21.21 3.22
N VAL A 14 -16.35 -21.42 2.89
CA VAL A 14 -17.48 -20.89 3.67
C VAL A 14 -17.48 -21.45 5.10
N ALA A 15 -17.18 -22.74 5.27
CA ALA A 15 -17.08 -23.37 6.58
C ALA A 15 -15.92 -22.79 7.42
N PHE A 16 -14.75 -22.60 6.82
CA PHE A 16 -13.59 -21.99 7.48
C PHE A 16 -13.83 -20.53 7.84
N LYS A 17 -14.47 -19.75 6.96
CA LYS A 17 -14.84 -18.35 7.23
C LYS A 17 -15.81 -18.21 8.40
N ARG A 18 -16.68 -19.21 8.64
CA ARG A 18 -17.52 -19.29 9.84
C ARG A 18 -16.75 -19.71 11.09
N LYS A 19 -15.69 -20.51 10.97
CA LYS A 19 -14.86 -20.99 12.09
C LYS A 19 -13.72 -20.02 12.48
N GLN A 20 -13.45 -19.01 11.65
CA GLN A 20 -12.37 -18.00 11.74
C GLN A 20 -12.41 -17.04 12.95
N GLN A 21 -13.20 -17.32 13.99
CA GLN A 21 -13.34 -16.43 15.15
C GLN A 21 -12.26 -16.61 16.24
N GLY A 22 -11.20 -17.38 16.00
CA GLY A 22 -10.12 -17.56 16.97
C GLY A 22 -8.74 -17.48 16.31
N GLU A 23 -7.83 -16.74 16.94
CA GLU A 23 -6.39 -16.91 16.71
C GLU A 23 -6.01 -18.34 17.15
N TYR A 24 -5.29 -19.07 16.31
CA TYR A 24 -4.76 -20.39 16.65
C TYR A 24 -3.37 -20.23 17.27
N THR A 25 -3.10 -20.93 18.37
CA THR A 25 -1.73 -20.99 18.90
C THR A 25 -0.85 -21.84 17.99
N ARG A 26 0.47 -21.65 18.09
CA ARG A 26 1.44 -22.41 17.29
C ARG A 26 1.30 -23.91 17.50
N GLU A 27 0.97 -24.31 18.72
CA GLU A 27 0.77 -25.70 19.13
C GLU A 27 -0.44 -26.32 18.44
N GLN A 28 -1.56 -25.59 18.34
CA GLN A 28 -2.75 -26.07 17.63
C GLN A 28 -2.50 -26.23 16.13
N ILE A 29 -1.69 -25.36 15.53
CA ILE A 29 -1.32 -25.46 14.12
C ILE A 29 -0.45 -26.72 13.88
N ILE A 30 0.49 -27.01 14.77
CA ILE A 30 1.33 -28.22 14.70
C ILE A 30 0.48 -29.49 14.87
N GLU A 31 -0.49 -29.48 15.80
CA GLU A 31 -1.41 -30.59 16.02
C GLU A 31 -2.22 -30.88 14.76
N ILE A 32 -2.88 -29.88 14.19
CA ILE A 32 -3.66 -30.01 12.95
C ILE A 32 -2.76 -30.45 11.77
N ALA A 33 -1.57 -29.88 11.63
CA ALA A 33 -0.63 -30.26 10.59
C ALA A 33 -0.22 -31.74 10.73
N SER A 34 0.00 -32.19 11.96
CA SER A 34 0.34 -33.59 12.24
C SER A 34 -0.79 -34.56 11.90
N GLU A 35 -2.06 -34.19 12.17
CA GLU A 35 -3.24 -34.98 11.77
C GLU A 35 -3.36 -35.10 10.25
N LEU A 36 -2.96 -34.06 9.51
CA LEU A 36 -2.96 -34.03 8.06
C LEU A 36 -1.71 -34.69 7.44
N GLY A 37 -0.81 -35.24 8.25
CA GLY A 37 0.43 -35.88 7.79
C GLY A 37 1.52 -34.89 7.33
N VAL A 38 1.39 -33.61 7.69
CA VAL A 38 2.38 -32.56 7.42
C VAL A 38 3.43 -32.59 8.53
N SER A 39 4.69 -32.81 8.17
CA SER A 39 5.79 -32.86 9.15
C SER A 39 6.06 -31.47 9.74
N SER A 40 6.52 -31.42 10.99
CA SER A 40 6.87 -30.16 11.66
C SER A 40 7.95 -29.36 10.92
N GLU A 41 8.84 -30.04 10.20
CA GLU A 41 9.84 -29.41 9.33
C GLU A 41 9.19 -28.74 8.11
N SER A 42 8.31 -29.44 7.40
CA SER A 42 7.59 -28.86 6.25
C SER A 42 6.71 -27.68 6.67
N LEU A 43 6.09 -27.74 7.85
CA LEU A 43 5.33 -26.65 8.43
C LEU A 43 6.21 -25.43 8.75
N GLN A 44 7.42 -25.63 9.30
CA GLN A 44 8.36 -24.54 9.57
C GLN A 44 8.85 -23.86 8.29
N VAL A 45 9.13 -24.63 7.23
CA VAL A 45 9.51 -24.07 5.93
C VAL A 45 8.37 -23.23 5.36
N ALA A 46 7.13 -23.74 5.41
CA ALA A 46 5.95 -23.00 4.96
C ALA A 46 5.70 -21.73 5.80
N GLU A 47 5.89 -21.79 7.13
CA GLU A 47 5.78 -20.62 8.02
C GLU A 47 6.84 -19.57 7.67
N GLN A 48 8.09 -19.97 7.45
CA GLN A 48 9.18 -19.06 7.07
C GLN A 48 8.94 -18.41 5.71
N GLU A 49 8.48 -19.19 4.72
CA GLU A 49 8.14 -18.69 3.40
C GLU A 49 6.96 -17.71 3.48
N TRP A 50 5.92 -18.06 4.24
CA TRP A 50 4.78 -17.18 4.48
C TRP A 50 5.18 -15.88 5.15
N ILE A 51 6.03 -15.92 6.19
CA ILE A 51 6.55 -14.71 6.85
C ILE A 51 7.30 -13.84 5.85
N LYS A 52 8.19 -14.44 5.05
CA LYS A 52 8.98 -13.72 4.03
C LYS A 52 8.07 -13.06 2.99
N ASN A 53 7.09 -13.79 2.48
CA ASN A 53 6.14 -13.30 1.48
C ASN A 53 5.22 -12.21 2.06
N ASN A 54 4.70 -12.40 3.28
CA ASN A 54 3.88 -11.39 3.94
C ASN A 54 4.65 -10.12 4.28
N LEU A 55 5.93 -10.21 4.63
CA LEU A 55 6.77 -9.03 4.82
C LEU A 55 6.97 -8.27 3.52
N ALA A 56 7.18 -8.96 2.39
CA ALA A 56 7.29 -8.33 1.08
C ALA A 56 5.97 -7.66 0.65
N VAL A 57 4.86 -8.41 0.70
CA VAL A 57 3.52 -7.91 0.38
C VAL A 57 3.15 -6.72 1.27
N LYS A 58 3.42 -6.78 2.58
CA LYS A 58 3.12 -5.68 3.51
C LYS A 58 4.01 -4.46 3.27
N LYS A 59 5.30 -4.64 2.91
CA LYS A 59 6.19 -3.53 2.52
C LYS A 59 5.68 -2.83 1.26
N GLU A 60 5.26 -3.57 0.25
CA GLU A 60 4.68 -3.01 -0.98
C GLU A 60 3.39 -2.25 -0.67
N GLN A 61 2.46 -2.85 0.08
CA GLN A 61 1.20 -2.20 0.47
C GLN A 61 1.40 -0.90 1.27
N ILE A 62 2.32 -0.90 2.24
CA ILE A 62 2.66 0.30 3.03
C ILE A 62 3.29 1.38 2.15
N SER A 63 4.18 0.99 1.22
CA SER A 63 4.86 1.89 0.30
C SER A 63 3.85 2.62 -0.60
N HIS A 64 2.90 1.92 -1.19
CA HIS A 64 1.89 2.54 -2.06
C HIS A 64 0.96 3.51 -1.31
N GLY A 65 0.62 3.21 -0.05
CA GLY A 65 -0.21 4.09 0.78
C GLY A 65 0.51 5.36 1.27
N GLN A 66 1.80 5.26 1.61
CA GLN A 66 2.58 6.38 2.15
C GLN A 66 2.99 7.39 1.06
N GLN A 67 3.33 6.93 -0.14
CA GLN A 67 3.70 7.81 -1.26
C GLN A 67 2.56 8.78 -1.63
N ARG A 68 1.31 8.30 -1.61
CA ARG A 68 0.12 9.12 -1.90
C ARG A 68 -0.13 10.20 -0.84
N LYS A 69 0.08 9.89 0.44
CA LYS A 69 -0.10 10.86 1.54
C LYS A 69 1.00 11.93 1.53
N GLY A 70 2.26 11.53 1.30
CA GLY A 70 3.39 12.46 1.18
C GLY A 70 3.20 13.44 0.03
N PHE A 71 2.82 12.96 -1.16
CA PHE A 71 2.61 13.82 -2.33
C PHE A 71 1.52 14.87 -2.12
N LYS A 72 0.38 14.51 -1.50
CA LYS A 72 -0.70 15.47 -1.19
C LYS A 72 -0.23 16.59 -0.25
N SER A 73 0.58 16.28 0.74
CA SER A 73 1.15 17.28 1.66
C SER A 73 2.08 18.24 0.92
N HIS A 74 2.98 17.71 0.08
CA HIS A 74 3.88 18.54 -0.73
C HIS A 74 3.12 19.43 -1.74
N LEU A 75 2.08 18.90 -2.37
CA LEU A 75 1.23 19.67 -3.29
C LEU A 75 0.50 20.80 -2.56
N PHE A 76 -0.02 20.56 -1.35
CA PHE A 76 -0.69 21.58 -0.56
C PHE A 76 0.26 22.72 -0.19
N VAL A 77 1.45 22.39 0.32
CA VAL A 77 2.49 23.39 0.66
C VAL A 77 2.92 24.18 -0.58
N PHE A 78 3.09 23.50 -1.71
CA PHE A 78 3.41 24.15 -2.99
C PHE A 78 2.33 25.15 -3.40
N LEU A 79 1.05 24.77 -3.35
CA LEU A 79 -0.06 25.67 -3.70
C LEU A 79 -0.17 26.85 -2.73
N ALA A 80 0.00 26.63 -1.43
CA ALA A 80 -0.07 27.68 -0.42
C ALA A 80 1.03 28.74 -0.62
N ILE A 81 2.29 28.30 -0.78
CA ILE A 81 3.42 29.21 -0.97
C ILE A 81 3.33 29.96 -2.30
N ASN A 82 3.03 29.25 -3.40
CA ASN A 82 2.93 29.89 -4.71
C ASN A 82 1.71 30.81 -4.81
N GLY A 83 0.57 30.44 -4.20
CA GLY A 83 -0.59 31.32 -4.11
C GLY A 83 -0.27 32.61 -3.35
N PHE A 84 0.45 32.51 -2.22
CA PHE A 84 0.93 33.66 -1.47
C PHE A 84 1.90 34.53 -2.29
N LEU A 85 2.86 33.92 -2.99
CA LEU A 85 3.82 34.63 -3.87
C LEU A 85 3.12 35.38 -5.01
N VAL A 86 2.13 34.76 -5.65
CA VAL A 86 1.33 35.42 -6.69
C VAL A 86 0.56 36.60 -6.12
N LEU A 87 -0.07 36.43 -4.96
CA LEU A 87 -0.79 37.52 -4.29
C LEU A 87 0.16 38.67 -3.92
N LEU A 88 1.35 38.35 -3.38
CA LEU A 88 2.39 39.33 -3.07
C LEU A 88 2.89 40.05 -4.31
N ASN A 89 3.09 39.33 -5.42
CA ASN A 89 3.46 39.92 -6.69
C ASN A 89 2.44 40.95 -7.17
N LEU A 90 1.15 40.61 -7.10
CA LEU A 90 0.07 41.51 -7.52
C LEU A 90 -0.03 42.77 -6.63
N LEU A 91 0.29 42.64 -5.34
CA LEU A 91 0.26 43.76 -4.39
C LEU A 91 1.50 44.66 -4.46
N VAL A 92 2.70 44.08 -4.60
CA VAL A 92 3.97 44.80 -4.50
C VAL A 92 4.52 45.24 -5.85
N SER A 93 4.31 44.44 -6.90
CA SER A 93 4.88 44.70 -8.23
C SER A 93 3.98 44.16 -9.34
N PRO A 94 2.77 44.72 -9.53
CA PRO A 94 1.82 44.23 -10.54
C PRO A 94 2.36 44.34 -11.98
N GLY A 95 3.31 45.25 -12.24
CA GLY A 95 3.94 45.43 -13.55
C GLY A 95 5.06 44.42 -13.87
N TYR A 96 5.50 43.60 -12.92
CA TYR A 96 6.55 42.61 -13.13
C TYR A 96 6.23 41.31 -12.40
N PHE A 97 5.98 40.24 -13.16
CA PHE A 97 5.52 38.95 -12.63
C PHE A 97 6.67 38.04 -12.22
N TRP A 98 7.40 38.41 -11.17
CA TRP A 98 8.55 37.66 -10.65
C TRP A 98 8.16 36.34 -9.97
N ALA A 99 6.90 36.18 -9.53
CA ALA A 99 6.41 34.93 -8.95
C ALA A 99 6.51 33.72 -9.91
N ILE A 100 6.69 33.94 -11.21
CA ILE A 100 6.83 32.85 -12.20
C ILE A 100 8.09 32.00 -12.00
N TYR A 101 9.20 32.61 -11.55
CA TYR A 101 10.47 31.91 -11.38
C TYR A 101 10.43 30.82 -10.29
N PRO A 102 9.92 31.07 -9.06
CA PRO A 102 9.75 30.01 -8.07
C PRO A 102 8.70 28.97 -8.48
N ILE A 103 7.61 29.39 -9.17
CA ILE A 103 6.58 28.47 -9.69
C ILE A 103 7.20 27.48 -10.67
N LEU A 104 7.99 27.95 -11.65
CA LEU A 104 8.60 27.08 -12.66
C LEU A 104 9.73 26.23 -12.06
N GLY A 105 10.58 26.81 -11.21
CA GLY A 105 11.70 26.11 -10.60
C GLY A 105 11.25 24.92 -9.74
N TRP A 106 10.27 25.14 -8.85
CA TRP A 106 9.78 24.09 -7.95
C TRP A 106 8.65 23.25 -8.57
N GLY A 107 7.86 23.83 -9.49
CA GLY A 107 6.75 23.16 -10.14
C GLY A 107 7.18 22.02 -11.06
N LEU A 108 8.33 22.14 -11.75
CA LEU A 108 8.88 21.04 -12.54
C LEU A 108 9.23 19.82 -11.69
N GLY A 109 9.85 20.03 -10.53
CA GLY A 109 10.19 18.94 -9.60
C GLY A 109 8.93 18.23 -9.07
N LEU A 110 7.88 18.99 -8.77
CA LEU A 110 6.61 18.44 -8.31
C LEU A 110 5.88 17.65 -9.40
N LEU A 111 5.91 18.12 -10.65
CA LEU A 111 5.34 17.41 -11.81
C LEU A 111 6.00 16.04 -12.02
N LEU A 112 7.33 15.98 -11.98
CA LEU A 112 8.06 14.71 -12.11
C LEU A 112 7.73 13.74 -10.96
N HIS A 113 7.61 14.26 -9.74
CA HIS A 113 7.22 13.45 -8.57
C HIS A 113 5.79 12.93 -8.67
N GLY A 114 4.87 13.76 -9.19
CA GLY A 114 3.48 13.40 -9.44
C GLY A 114 3.33 12.31 -10.50
N ILE A 115 4.04 12.44 -11.64
CA ILE A 115 4.04 11.42 -12.69
C ILE A 115 4.50 10.08 -12.14
N LYS A 116 5.60 10.03 -11.37
CA LYS A 116 6.07 8.79 -10.74
C LYS A 116 5.04 8.17 -9.78
N ALA A 117 4.36 9.00 -8.99
CA ALA A 117 3.36 8.56 -8.02
C ALA A 117 2.07 8.00 -8.66
N TYR A 118 1.69 8.49 -9.84
CA TYR A 118 0.45 8.12 -10.52
C TYR A 118 0.65 7.12 -11.67
N THR A 119 1.81 7.10 -12.35
CA THR A 119 2.10 6.16 -13.45
C THR A 119 2.46 4.76 -12.97
N SER A 120 2.91 4.54 -11.72
CA SER A 120 3.09 3.15 -11.20
C SER A 120 1.78 2.37 -10.98
N ASN A 121 0.64 2.93 -11.40
CA ASN A 121 -0.71 2.37 -11.25
C ASN A 121 -1.37 2.10 -12.62
N THR A 122 -0.62 2.00 -13.70
CA THR A 122 -1.09 1.55 -15.03
C THR A 122 -0.15 0.47 -15.53
#